data_AF-A0A1D6ETL8-F1
#
_entry.id   AF-A0A1D6ETL8-F1
#
_cell.length_a   1.000
_cell.length_b   1.000
_cell.length_c   1.000
_cell.angle_alpha   90.00
_cell.angle_beta   90.00
_cell.angle_gamma   90.00
#
_symmetry.space_group_name_H-M   'P 1'
#
loop_
_entity.id
_entity.type
_entity.pdbx_description
1 polymer ?
#
loop_
_entity_poly.entity_id
_entity_poly.type
_entity_poly.pdbx_seq_one_letter_code
_entity_poly.pdbx_strand_id
1 'polypeptide(L)'
;MVGITERSMSDIYDYIDKHPEREFVLKFSAMEIYNEAVRDLLRPDATQLRLLDDPEKGTVVEKLTEETLKDKGHLLELLAVCEAQRQIGETSMNEASSRSHQILRLTIESSAKQFMGRGNSSTLLACVNFVDLAGSERASQTQSAGMRLKEGSHINRSLLTLGKVIRQLSKGRNGHIPYRDSKLTRILQSSLGGNARTAIICTMSPAHCHIEQSRNTLLFANCAKNVVTDAKVNVVMSDKVLVKHLQREIARLENELKFHGSAYTSNHADALREKDELIKQLEEQLKELMGQKETVQSQLDNFRRVAIDENFDDHAIRQWVSILLLLHFIIKPYNDLLNDILIGFLLTGMCLKMLFLLLILTMLFMENKMV
;
A
#
# COMPACT_ATOMS: atom_id res chain seq x y z
N MET A 1 -2.27 -29.15 14.01
CA MET A 1 -2.33 -28.66 12.60
C MET A 1 -2.68 -29.75 11.59
N VAL A 2 -2.03 -30.93 11.67
CA VAL A 2 -2.15 -32.08 10.75
C VAL A 2 -3.56 -32.31 10.18
N GLY A 3 -4.58 -32.42 11.03
CA GLY A 3 -5.94 -32.76 10.56
C GLY A 3 -6.57 -31.77 9.57
N ILE A 4 -6.34 -30.47 9.70
CA ILE A 4 -6.86 -29.48 8.74
C ILE A 4 -6.04 -29.53 7.46
N THR A 5 -4.72 -29.58 7.59
CA THR A 5 -3.80 -29.64 6.45
C THR A 5 -4.10 -30.86 5.58
N GLU A 6 -4.17 -32.07 6.14
CA GLU A 6 -4.44 -33.30 5.38
C GLU A 6 -5.80 -33.29 4.67
N ARG A 7 -6.86 -32.80 5.33
CA ARG A 7 -8.20 -32.71 4.74
C ARG A 7 -8.23 -31.72 3.59
N SER A 8 -7.70 -30.51 3.80
CA SER A 8 -7.61 -29.50 2.75
C SER A 8 -6.81 -29.99 1.54
N MET A 9 -5.77 -30.80 1.76
CA MET A 9 -4.99 -31.37 0.66
C MET A 9 -5.77 -32.41 -0.11
N SER A 10 -6.52 -33.28 0.58
CA SER A 10 -7.42 -34.21 -0.10
C SER A 10 -8.42 -33.46 -0.97
N ASP A 11 -9.04 -32.40 -0.45
CA ASP A 11 -10.00 -31.60 -1.22
C ASP A 11 -9.36 -30.92 -2.44
N ILE A 12 -8.11 -30.47 -2.32
CA ILE A 12 -7.36 -29.86 -3.43
C ILE A 12 -7.07 -30.90 -4.51
N TYR A 13 -6.58 -32.08 -4.16
CA TYR A 13 -6.31 -33.15 -5.14
C TYR A 13 -7.62 -33.65 -5.78
N ASP A 14 -8.69 -33.82 -5.00
CA ASP A 14 -10.01 -34.17 -5.53
C ASP A 14 -10.54 -33.12 -6.52
N TYR A 15 -10.22 -31.84 -6.29
CA TYR A 15 -10.56 -30.76 -7.23
C TYR A 15 -9.72 -30.86 -8.52
N ILE A 16 -8.42 -31.12 -8.41
CA ILE A 16 -7.51 -31.28 -9.56
C ILE A 16 -7.98 -32.42 -10.46
N ASP A 17 -8.33 -33.56 -9.87
CA ASP A 17 -8.80 -34.74 -10.60
C ASP A 17 -10.12 -34.50 -11.34
N LYS A 18 -10.97 -33.61 -10.81
CA LYS A 18 -12.25 -33.21 -11.43
C LYS A 18 -12.11 -32.17 -12.55
N HIS A 19 -10.94 -31.54 -12.70
CA HIS A 19 -10.70 -30.48 -13.68
C HIS A 19 -9.57 -30.84 -14.67
N PRO A 20 -9.74 -31.90 -15.48
CA PRO A 20 -8.71 -32.38 -16.39
C PRO A 20 -8.36 -31.39 -17.50
N GLU A 21 -9.20 -30.39 -17.76
CA GLU A 21 -8.98 -29.30 -18.73
C GLU A 21 -7.89 -28.30 -18.31
N ARG A 22 -7.47 -28.34 -17.04
CA ARG A 22 -6.42 -27.49 -16.49
C ARG A 22 -5.20 -28.31 -16.09
N GLU A 23 -4.04 -27.70 -16.18
CA GLU A 23 -2.79 -28.21 -15.63
C GLU A 23 -2.55 -27.51 -14.29
N PHE A 24 -2.08 -28.26 -13.31
CA PHE A 24 -1.82 -27.78 -11.96
C PHE A 24 -0.39 -28.12 -11.56
N VAL A 25 0.32 -27.12 -11.01
CA VAL A 25 1.63 -27.30 -10.41
C VAL A 25 1.53 -26.85 -8.96
N LEU A 26 1.84 -27.77 -8.04
CA LEU A 26 1.78 -27.52 -6.61
C LEU A 26 3.21 -27.44 -6.07
N LYS A 27 3.51 -26.37 -5.34
CA LYS A 27 4.79 -26.17 -4.66
C LYS A 27 4.55 -26.03 -3.17
N PHE A 28 5.36 -26.71 -2.38
CA PHE A 28 5.29 -26.72 -0.93
C PHE A 28 6.53 -26.06 -0.34
N SER A 29 6.32 -25.20 0.66
CA SER A 29 7.38 -24.66 1.50
C SER A 29 6.93 -24.66 2.95
N ALA A 30 7.88 -24.78 3.86
CA ALA A 30 7.62 -24.79 5.29
C ALA A 30 8.68 -23.99 6.03
N MET A 31 8.24 -23.15 6.95
CA MET A 31 9.12 -22.31 7.75
C MET A 31 8.69 -22.29 9.21
N GLU A 32 9.67 -22.07 10.07
CA GLU A 32 9.48 -21.84 11.49
C GLU A 32 9.95 -20.43 11.85
N ILE A 33 9.18 -19.74 12.70
CA ILE A 33 9.57 -18.46 13.28
C ILE A 33 9.73 -18.66 14.78
N TYR A 34 10.96 -18.56 15.26
CA TYR A 34 11.28 -18.62 16.67
C TYR A 34 12.19 -17.46 17.05
N ASN A 35 11.86 -16.75 18.13
CA ASN A 35 12.63 -15.59 18.59
C ASN A 35 12.96 -14.58 17.46
N GLU A 36 12.01 -14.39 16.53
CA GLU A 36 12.13 -13.51 15.36
C GLU A 36 13.23 -13.89 14.35
N ALA A 37 13.78 -15.09 14.48
CA ALA A 37 14.54 -15.79 13.46
C ALA A 37 13.61 -16.69 12.64
N VAL A 38 13.79 -16.67 11.32
CA VAL A 38 13.04 -17.54 10.39
C VAL A 38 13.96 -18.67 9.96
N ARG A 39 13.50 -19.91 10.09
CA ARG A 39 14.22 -21.13 9.68
C ARG A 39 13.42 -21.86 8.61
N ASP A 40 14.13 -22.57 7.74
CA ASP A 40 13.54 -23.45 6.73
C ASP A 40 13.30 -24.83 7.34
N LEU A 41 12.08 -25.36 7.29
CA LEU A 41 11.76 -26.69 7.84
C LEU A 41 12.01 -27.83 6.84
N LEU A 42 12.31 -27.51 5.58
CA LEU A 42 12.66 -28.50 4.55
C LEU A 42 14.17 -28.73 4.44
N ARG A 43 14.98 -27.93 5.12
CA ARG A 43 16.43 -28.09 5.16
C ARG A 43 16.90 -28.43 6.57
N PRO A 44 17.89 -29.31 6.71
CA PRO A 44 18.51 -29.59 8.01
C PRO A 44 19.42 -28.46 8.49
N ASP A 45 19.72 -27.48 7.63
CA ASP A 45 20.58 -26.35 7.97
C ASP A 45 19.81 -25.31 8.80
N ALA A 46 20.38 -24.92 9.94
CA ALA A 46 19.79 -23.96 10.88
C ALA A 46 20.03 -22.49 10.46
N THR A 47 20.44 -22.24 9.22
CA THR A 47 20.70 -20.89 8.72
C THR A 47 19.42 -20.03 8.76
N GLN A 48 19.54 -18.87 9.42
CA GLN A 48 18.45 -17.90 9.49
C GLN A 48 18.17 -17.27 8.13
N LEU A 49 16.89 -17.31 7.71
CA LEU A 49 16.41 -16.70 6.48
C LEU A 49 16.13 -15.21 6.66
N ARG A 50 16.39 -14.44 5.61
CA ARG A 50 16.13 -13.00 5.56
C ARG A 50 14.79 -12.72 4.88
N LEU A 51 14.16 -11.61 5.26
CA LEU A 51 12.96 -11.12 4.60
C LEU A 51 13.36 -9.97 3.68
N LEU A 52 12.92 -10.05 2.44
CA LEU A 52 13.05 -9.03 1.42
C LEU A 52 11.68 -8.43 1.11
N ASP A 53 11.65 -7.16 0.73
CA ASP A 53 10.43 -6.51 0.23
C ASP A 53 10.54 -6.46 -1.31
N ASP A 54 9.70 -7.24 -1.98
CA ASP A 54 9.56 -7.24 -3.44
C ASP A 54 8.46 -6.23 -3.84
N PRO A 55 8.70 -5.36 -4.83
CA PRO A 55 7.72 -4.36 -5.26
C PRO A 55 6.39 -4.93 -5.75
N GLU A 56 6.40 -6.14 -6.33
CA GLU A 56 5.21 -6.78 -6.90
C GLU A 56 4.62 -7.84 -5.97
N LYS A 57 5.47 -8.65 -5.33
CA LYS A 57 5.06 -9.80 -4.51
C LYS A 57 4.92 -9.46 -3.02
N GLY A 58 5.38 -8.29 -2.58
CA GLY A 58 5.40 -7.89 -1.19
C GLY A 58 6.53 -8.57 -0.40
N THR A 59 6.28 -8.92 0.87
CA THR A 59 7.32 -9.56 1.69
C THR A 59 7.61 -10.99 1.20
N VAL A 60 8.87 -11.24 0.81
CA VAL A 60 9.39 -12.55 0.38
C VAL A 60 10.46 -13.03 1.36
N VAL A 61 10.51 -14.34 1.61
CA VAL A 61 11.56 -14.98 2.41
C VAL A 61 12.66 -15.44 1.47
N GLU A 62 13.85 -14.86 1.60
CA GLU A 62 15.01 -15.15 0.76
C GLU A 62 15.48 -16.60 0.96
N LYS A 63 15.74 -17.31 -0.15
CA LYS A 63 16.26 -18.68 -0.16
C LYS A 63 15.40 -19.69 0.61
N LEU A 64 14.10 -19.45 0.77
CA LEU A 64 13.18 -20.47 1.27
C LEU A 64 13.08 -21.60 0.24
N THR A 65 13.26 -22.85 0.66
CA THR A 65 13.09 -24.01 -0.21
C THR A 65 11.62 -24.18 -0.61
N GLU A 66 11.38 -24.32 -1.92
CA GLU A 66 10.09 -24.66 -2.49
C GLU A 66 10.19 -25.99 -3.25
N GLU A 67 9.56 -27.03 -2.72
CA GLU A 67 9.54 -28.37 -3.32
C GLU A 67 8.29 -28.56 -4.18
N THR A 68 8.47 -29.04 -5.42
CA THR A 68 7.33 -29.33 -6.30
C THR A 68 6.72 -30.68 -5.93
N LEU A 69 5.42 -30.68 -5.63
CA LEU A 69 4.71 -31.89 -5.23
C LEU A 69 4.46 -32.80 -6.43
N LYS A 70 4.74 -34.10 -6.26
CA LYS A 70 4.52 -35.13 -7.27
C LYS A 70 3.14 -35.76 -7.13
N ASP A 71 2.78 -36.07 -5.90
CA ASP A 71 1.53 -36.70 -5.52
C ASP A 71 1.21 -36.37 -4.04
N LYS A 72 0.06 -36.87 -3.58
CA LYS A 72 -0.42 -36.71 -2.20
C LYS A 72 0.53 -37.38 -1.18
N GLY A 73 1.18 -38.48 -1.53
CA GLY A 73 2.12 -39.20 -0.66
C GLY A 73 3.39 -38.38 -0.40
N HIS A 74 3.94 -37.75 -1.44
CA HIS A 74 5.10 -36.87 -1.33
C HIS A 74 4.86 -35.71 -0.33
N LEU A 75 3.65 -35.16 -0.30
CA LEU A 75 3.32 -34.14 0.69
C LEU A 75 3.34 -34.68 2.13
N LEU A 76 2.80 -35.87 2.37
CA LEU A 76 2.82 -36.49 3.70
C LEU A 76 4.25 -36.75 4.18
N GLU A 77 5.14 -37.15 3.27
CA GLU A 77 6.57 -37.29 3.55
C GLU A 77 7.20 -35.94 3.95
N LEU A 78 6.93 -34.87 3.19
CA LEU A 78 7.42 -33.52 3.51
C LEU A 78 6.87 -33.01 4.86
N LEU A 79 5.62 -33.30 5.19
CA LEU A 79 5.04 -32.97 6.50
C LEU A 79 5.75 -33.71 7.63
N ALA A 80 6.08 -34.99 7.45
CA ALA A 80 6.83 -35.77 8.42
C ALA A 80 8.26 -35.23 8.61
N VAL A 81 8.92 -34.80 7.52
CA VAL A 81 10.23 -34.13 7.58
C VAL A 81 10.14 -32.84 8.39
N CYS A 82 9.15 -31.99 8.11
CA CYS A 82 8.94 -30.74 8.85
C CYS A 82 8.73 -30.98 10.35
N GLU A 83 7.95 -31.99 10.72
CA GLU A 83 7.70 -32.36 12.12
C GLU A 83 8.99 -32.86 12.79
N ALA A 84 9.76 -33.71 12.12
CA ALA A 84 11.05 -34.18 12.64
C ALA A 84 12.04 -33.03 12.83
N GLN A 85 12.13 -32.10 11.88
CA GLN A 85 13.01 -30.92 12.00
C GLN A 85 12.59 -30.00 13.14
N ARG A 86 11.28 -29.81 13.34
CA ARG A 86 10.74 -29.05 14.47
C ARG A 86 11.17 -29.67 15.82
N GLN A 87 11.04 -30.99 15.95
CA GLN A 87 11.45 -31.72 17.17
C GLN A 87 12.97 -31.66 17.42
N ILE A 88 13.79 -31.70 16.37
CA ILE A 88 15.25 -31.54 16.49
C ILE A 88 15.59 -30.14 16.99
N GLY A 89 14.93 -29.10 16.47
CA GLY A 89 15.10 -27.72 16.94
C GLY A 89 14.80 -27.57 18.43
N GLU A 90 13.73 -28.19 18.90
CA GLU A 90 13.33 -28.21 20.32
C GLU A 90 14.41 -28.80 21.24
N THR A 91 14.91 -29.98 20.88
CA THR A 91 15.91 -30.69 21.68
C THR A 91 17.28 -30.02 21.65
N SER A 92 17.69 -29.47 20.51
CA SER A 92 19.00 -28.83 20.34
C SER A 92 19.12 -27.49 21.07
N MET A 93 18.02 -26.75 21.24
CA MET A 93 18.04 -25.40 21.78
C MET A 93 17.34 -25.27 23.15
N ASN A 94 16.93 -26.38 23.77
CA ASN A 94 16.00 -26.38 24.92
C ASN A 94 14.74 -25.55 24.62
N GLU A 95 14.33 -25.54 23.36
CA GLU A 95 13.20 -24.81 22.82
C GLU A 95 11.93 -25.64 23.03
N ALA A 96 10.84 -25.00 23.45
CA ALA A 96 9.55 -25.67 23.52
C ALA A 96 8.75 -25.36 22.26
N SER A 97 8.13 -26.37 21.64
CA SER A 97 7.21 -26.24 20.49
C SER A 97 6.15 -25.15 20.67
N SER A 98 5.77 -24.87 21.92
CA SER A 98 4.81 -23.85 22.32
C SER A 98 5.29 -22.42 22.11
N ARG A 99 6.57 -22.20 21.78
CA ARG A 99 7.19 -20.87 21.65
C ARG A 99 7.55 -20.49 20.22
N SER A 100 7.40 -21.40 19.26
CA SER A 100 7.63 -21.13 17.84
C SER A 100 6.33 -21.09 17.05
N HIS A 101 6.36 -20.38 15.92
CA HIS A 101 5.29 -20.37 14.93
C HIS A 101 5.68 -21.24 13.75
N GLN A 102 4.78 -22.07 13.24
CA GLN A 102 5.01 -22.86 12.04
C GLN A 102 4.10 -22.36 10.93
N ILE A 103 4.66 -22.16 9.73
CA ILE A 103 3.91 -21.78 8.53
C ILE A 103 4.19 -22.82 7.45
N LEU A 104 3.14 -23.56 7.09
CA LEU A 104 3.14 -24.45 5.93
C LEU A 104 2.44 -23.75 4.77
N ARG A 105 3.13 -23.60 3.65
CA ARG A 105 2.65 -22.86 2.50
C ARG A 105 2.56 -23.77 1.29
N LEU A 106 1.37 -23.79 0.69
CA LEU A 106 1.13 -24.42 -0.60
C LEU A 106 0.85 -23.35 -1.65
N THR A 107 1.71 -23.28 -2.65
CA THR A 107 1.54 -22.46 -3.84
C THR A 107 0.98 -23.33 -4.96
N ILE A 108 -0.16 -22.93 -5.53
CA ILE A 108 -0.87 -23.65 -6.57
C ILE A 108 -0.89 -22.77 -7.81
N GLU A 109 -0.24 -23.23 -8.87
CA GLU A 109 -0.28 -22.63 -10.20
C GLU A 109 -1.26 -23.44 -11.06
N SER A 110 -2.14 -22.75 -11.79
CA SER A 110 -3.08 -23.41 -12.70
C SER A 110 -3.17 -22.71 -14.04
N SER A 111 -2.99 -23.48 -15.11
CA SER A 111 -3.05 -23.01 -16.51
C SER A 111 -4.04 -23.87 -17.30
N ALA A 112 -4.64 -23.31 -18.36
CA ALA A 112 -5.48 -24.09 -19.26
C ALA A 112 -4.62 -24.98 -20.18
N LYS A 113 -4.98 -26.25 -20.37
CA LYS A 113 -4.21 -27.20 -21.20
C LYS A 113 -4.29 -26.93 -22.71
N GLN A 114 -5.29 -26.17 -23.20
CA GLN A 114 -5.44 -25.86 -24.62
C GLN A 114 -5.66 -24.36 -24.89
N PHE A 115 -4.95 -23.86 -25.91
CA PHE A 115 -5.16 -22.59 -26.59
C PHE A 115 -6.50 -22.61 -27.35
N MET A 116 -7.63 -22.64 -26.65
CA MET A 116 -8.93 -22.43 -27.29
C MET A 116 -9.10 -20.94 -27.60
N GLY A 117 -8.70 -20.55 -28.82
CA GLY A 117 -9.04 -19.25 -29.41
C GLY A 117 -8.17 -18.07 -28.95
N ARG A 118 -8.14 -17.02 -29.79
CA ARG A 118 -7.31 -15.83 -29.62
C ARG A 118 -7.45 -15.22 -28.22
N GLY A 119 -6.38 -15.32 -27.44
CA GLY A 119 -6.06 -14.40 -26.34
C GLY A 119 -6.74 -14.73 -25.01
N ASN A 120 -6.13 -15.63 -24.23
CA ASN A 120 -5.85 -15.45 -22.80
C ASN A 120 -5.33 -16.77 -22.20
N SER A 121 -4.04 -17.05 -22.40
CA SER A 121 -3.34 -18.05 -21.58
C SER A 121 -2.94 -17.37 -20.27
N SER A 122 -3.91 -17.11 -19.40
CA SER A 122 -3.66 -16.60 -18.06
C SER A 122 -3.39 -17.76 -17.10
N THR A 123 -2.27 -17.68 -16.39
CA THR A 123 -1.98 -18.60 -15.29
C THR A 123 -2.62 -18.03 -14.03
N LEU A 124 -3.37 -18.85 -13.29
CA LEU A 124 -3.87 -18.47 -11.98
C LEU A 124 -2.86 -18.91 -10.92
N LEU A 125 -2.63 -18.05 -9.93
CA LEU A 125 -1.77 -18.34 -8.79
C LEU A 125 -2.61 -18.28 -7.51
N ALA A 126 -2.57 -19.33 -6.71
CA ALA A 126 -3.16 -19.36 -5.38
C ALA A 126 -2.10 -19.73 -4.34
N CYS A 127 -2.22 -19.17 -3.15
CA CYS A 127 -1.33 -19.47 -2.03
C CYS A 127 -2.17 -19.76 -0.80
N VAL A 128 -2.03 -20.98 -0.26
CA VAL A 128 -2.70 -21.44 0.96
C VAL A 128 -1.65 -21.50 2.06
N ASN A 129 -1.90 -20.80 3.17
CA ASN A 129 -1.00 -20.81 4.33
C ASN A 129 -1.72 -21.46 5.51
N PHE A 130 -1.15 -22.53 6.06
CA PHE A 130 -1.54 -23.12 7.34
C PHE A 130 -0.55 -22.64 8.39
N VAL A 131 -1.06 -21.99 9.44
CA VAL A 131 -0.23 -21.33 10.44
C VAL A 131 -0.51 -21.91 11.83
N ASP A 132 0.49 -22.53 12.46
CA ASP A 132 0.51 -22.78 13.91
C ASP A 132 1.07 -21.54 14.57
N LEU A 133 0.35 -21.01 15.54
CA LEU A 133 0.88 -19.94 16.35
C LEU A 133 1.42 -20.50 17.66
N ALA A 134 2.51 -19.90 18.15
CA ALA A 134 2.96 -20.09 19.52
C ALA A 134 1.83 -19.83 20.52
N GLY A 135 2.00 -20.35 21.74
CA GLY A 135 1.09 -20.15 22.86
C GLY A 135 0.84 -18.67 23.14
N SER A 136 -0.43 -18.31 23.33
CA SER A 136 -0.86 -16.92 23.60
C SER A 136 -0.74 -16.52 25.08
N GLU A 137 -0.35 -17.46 25.94
CA GLU A 137 -0.13 -17.23 27.36
C GLU A 137 1.06 -16.31 27.63
N ARG A 138 0.97 -15.55 28.73
CA ARG A 138 2.01 -14.59 29.09
C ARG A 138 3.19 -15.29 29.77
N ALA A 139 4.41 -14.94 29.34
CA ALA A 139 5.65 -15.46 29.93
C ALA A 139 5.74 -15.29 31.46
N SER A 140 5.16 -14.21 32.01
CA SER A 140 5.15 -13.94 33.46
C SER A 140 4.39 -14.97 34.30
N GLN A 141 3.53 -15.78 33.67
CA GLN A 141 2.79 -16.86 34.35
C GLN A 141 3.54 -18.20 34.32
N THR A 142 4.64 -18.28 33.57
CA THR A 142 5.52 -19.46 33.53
C THR A 142 6.64 -19.27 34.56
N GLN A 143 6.78 -20.19 35.52
CA GLN A 143 7.75 -20.14 36.63
C GLN A 143 9.19 -20.33 36.15
N SER A 144 9.71 -19.39 35.36
CA SER A 144 10.87 -19.64 34.53
C SER A 144 11.83 -18.44 34.64
N ALA A 145 12.93 -18.64 35.39
CA ALA A 145 13.76 -17.58 35.97
C ALA A 145 14.62 -16.76 34.97
N GLY A 146 14.83 -15.47 35.30
CA GLY A 146 16.01 -14.65 34.95
C GLY A 146 16.28 -14.38 33.47
N MET A 147 17.01 -15.27 32.79
CA MET A 147 17.29 -15.16 31.34
C MET A 147 16.04 -15.32 30.48
N ARG A 148 15.05 -16.09 30.97
CA ARG A 148 13.76 -16.32 30.30
C ARG A 148 12.86 -15.08 30.22
N LEU A 149 13.14 -14.01 30.98
CA LEU A 149 12.39 -12.75 30.92
C LEU A 149 12.72 -11.93 29.66
N LYS A 150 14.00 -11.89 29.24
CA LYS A 150 14.40 -11.24 27.97
C LYS A 150 13.96 -12.06 26.76
N GLU A 151 14.07 -13.38 26.83
CA GLU A 151 13.57 -14.32 25.82
C GLU A 151 12.03 -14.25 25.69
N GLY A 152 11.32 -14.22 26.82
CA GLY A 152 9.86 -14.08 26.85
C GLY A 152 9.34 -12.76 26.29
N SER A 153 10.16 -11.70 26.27
CA SER A 153 9.85 -10.43 25.60
C SER A 153 9.83 -10.58 24.07
N HIS A 154 10.76 -11.35 23.51
CA HIS A 154 10.86 -11.57 22.07
C HIS A 154 9.92 -12.68 21.56
N ILE A 155 9.70 -13.76 22.32
CA ILE A 155 8.72 -14.81 21.98
C ILE A 155 7.31 -14.21 21.87
N ASN A 156 6.95 -13.32 22.80
CA ASN A 156 5.66 -12.64 22.73
C ASN A 156 5.62 -11.48 21.73
N ARG A 157 6.75 -11.11 21.10
CA ARG A 157 6.76 -9.99 20.16
C ARG A 157 5.86 -10.28 18.96
N SER A 158 5.98 -11.45 18.37
CA SER A 158 5.20 -11.83 17.18
C SER A 158 3.69 -11.81 17.48
N LEU A 159 3.26 -12.42 18.60
CA LEU A 159 1.85 -12.46 19.00
C LEU A 159 1.31 -11.11 19.49
N LEU A 160 2.11 -10.34 20.24
CA LEU A 160 1.73 -9.00 20.69
C LEU A 160 1.53 -8.09 19.48
N THR A 161 2.45 -8.14 18.51
CA THR A 161 2.35 -7.38 17.26
C THR A 161 1.15 -7.84 16.44
N LEU A 162 0.92 -9.15 16.33
CA LEU A 162 -0.28 -9.69 15.67
C LEU A 162 -1.57 -9.13 16.30
N GLY A 163 -1.66 -9.14 17.63
CA GLY A 163 -2.79 -8.55 18.36
C GLY A 163 -2.97 -7.05 18.10
N LYS A 164 -1.86 -6.30 18.04
CA LYS A 164 -1.88 -4.85 17.68
C LYS A 164 -2.39 -4.64 16.26
N VAL A 165 -1.88 -5.39 15.28
CA VAL A 165 -2.27 -5.33 13.87
C VAL A 165 -3.77 -5.61 13.72
N ILE A 166 -4.25 -6.73 14.27
CA ILE A 166 -5.67 -7.10 14.24
C ILE A 166 -6.55 -6.00 14.87
N ARG A 167 -6.16 -5.46 16.03
CA ARG A 167 -6.94 -4.42 16.71
C ARG A 167 -6.98 -3.09 15.96
N GLN A 168 -5.94 -2.76 15.20
CA GLN A 168 -5.93 -1.55 14.38
C GLN A 168 -6.79 -1.74 13.12
N LEU A 169 -6.63 -2.88 12.43
CA LEU A 169 -7.44 -3.24 11.28
C LEU A 169 -8.93 -3.32 11.61
N SER A 170 -9.28 -3.92 12.76
CA SER A 170 -10.68 -4.09 13.19
C SER A 170 -11.40 -2.76 13.43
N LYS A 171 -10.66 -1.67 13.65
CA LYS A 171 -11.24 -0.33 13.91
C LYS A 171 -11.39 0.49 12.63
N GLY A 172 -10.92 0.00 11.48
CA GLY A 172 -10.95 0.75 10.21
C GLY A 172 -10.24 2.10 10.27
N ARG A 173 -9.26 2.26 11.17
CA ARG A 173 -8.53 3.54 11.30
C ARG A 173 -7.51 3.64 10.17
N ASN A 174 -7.51 4.76 9.45
CA ASN A 174 -6.57 5.10 8.37
C ASN A 174 -5.14 5.41 8.87
N GLY A 175 -4.65 4.66 9.86
CA GLY A 175 -3.33 4.81 10.44
C GLY A 175 -2.34 3.79 9.87
N HIS A 176 -1.05 4.03 10.12
CA HIS A 176 0.00 3.06 9.81
C HIS A 176 -0.21 1.76 10.60
N ILE A 177 -0.33 0.63 9.90
CA ILE A 177 -0.41 -0.70 10.50
C ILE A 177 1.01 -1.26 10.69
N PRO A 178 1.42 -1.64 11.91
CA PRO A 178 2.79 -2.01 12.24
C PRO A 178 3.12 -3.45 11.83
N TYR A 179 2.91 -3.83 10.57
CA TYR A 179 3.30 -5.16 10.08
C TYR A 179 4.78 -5.43 10.28
N ARG A 180 5.62 -4.38 10.22
CA ARG A 180 7.08 -4.48 10.29
C ARG A 180 7.64 -4.78 11.68
N ASP A 181 6.83 -4.63 12.74
CA ASP A 181 7.26 -4.84 14.13
C ASP A 181 7.53 -6.33 14.47
N SER A 182 7.09 -7.26 13.62
CA SER A 182 7.43 -8.68 13.75
C SER A 182 7.59 -9.38 12.40
N LYS A 183 8.44 -10.41 12.34
CA LYS A 183 8.61 -11.23 11.12
C LYS A 183 7.31 -11.93 10.72
N LEU A 184 6.57 -12.44 11.70
CA LEU A 184 5.28 -13.10 11.50
C LEU A 184 4.28 -12.19 10.79
N THR A 185 4.08 -10.97 11.30
CA THR A 185 3.10 -10.03 10.71
C THR A 185 3.53 -9.48 9.35
N ARG A 186 4.84 -9.43 9.05
CA ARG A 186 5.32 -9.13 7.69
C ARG A 186 4.99 -10.26 6.72
N ILE A 187 5.31 -11.50 7.09
CA ILE A 187 5.06 -12.68 6.24
C ILE A 187 3.57 -12.87 5.99
N LEU A 188 2.72 -12.59 6.99
CA LEU A 188 1.26 -12.73 6.92
C LEU A 188 0.54 -11.43 6.54
N GLN A 189 1.26 -10.41 6.07
CA GLN A 189 0.66 -9.11 5.75
C GLN A 189 -0.49 -9.22 4.74
N SER A 190 -0.35 -10.07 3.72
CA SER A 190 -1.42 -10.33 2.74
C SER A 190 -2.64 -11.01 3.37
N SER A 191 -2.42 -11.90 4.36
CA SER A 191 -3.47 -12.59 5.11
C SER A 191 -4.21 -11.67 6.09
N LEU A 192 -3.56 -10.63 6.60
CA LEU A 192 -4.09 -9.75 7.64
C LEU A 192 -4.61 -8.46 7.02
N GLY A 193 -5.75 -8.50 6.33
CA GLY A 193 -6.37 -7.31 5.73
C GLY A 193 -5.90 -6.96 4.32
N GLY A 194 -5.12 -7.84 3.67
CA GLY A 194 -4.73 -7.72 2.28
C GLY A 194 -5.54 -8.64 1.34
N ASN A 195 -4.90 -9.06 0.25
CA ASN A 195 -5.46 -9.99 -0.72
C ASN A 195 -5.36 -11.45 -0.25
N ALA A 196 -6.28 -11.83 0.62
CA ALA A 196 -6.42 -13.21 1.08
C ALA A 196 -7.82 -13.47 1.62
N ARG A 197 -8.25 -14.74 1.61
CA ARG A 197 -9.36 -15.21 2.43
C ARG A 197 -8.78 -15.81 3.70
N THR A 198 -9.11 -15.22 4.84
CA THR A 198 -8.47 -15.57 6.11
C THR A 198 -9.49 -16.13 7.10
N ALA A 199 -9.21 -17.31 7.63
CA ALA A 199 -9.94 -17.92 8.73
C ALA A 199 -9.00 -18.05 9.94
N ILE A 200 -9.49 -17.70 11.12
CA ILE A 200 -8.74 -17.79 12.37
C ILE A 200 -9.48 -18.74 13.30
N ILE A 201 -8.79 -19.79 13.74
CA ILE A 201 -9.33 -20.80 14.66
C ILE A 201 -8.80 -20.48 16.06
N CYS A 202 -9.70 -20.10 16.95
CA CYS A 202 -9.37 -19.80 18.34
C CYS A 202 -9.59 -21.06 19.19
N THR A 203 -8.51 -21.67 19.66
CA THR A 203 -8.55 -22.82 20.57
C THR A 203 -8.56 -22.35 22.03
N MET A 204 -9.37 -22.99 22.86
CA MET A 204 -9.56 -22.61 24.26
C MET A 204 -9.74 -23.84 25.14
N SER A 205 -9.31 -23.72 26.39
CA SER A 205 -9.53 -24.75 27.41
C SER A 205 -10.79 -24.44 28.21
N PRO A 206 -11.66 -25.44 28.49
CA PRO A 206 -12.81 -25.28 29.38
C PRO A 206 -12.44 -25.28 30.87
N ALA A 207 -11.20 -25.64 31.23
CA ALA A 207 -10.76 -25.71 32.62
C ALA A 207 -10.77 -24.34 33.31
N HIS A 208 -11.25 -24.30 34.56
CA HIS A 208 -11.37 -23.07 35.35
C HIS A 208 -10.03 -22.33 35.54
N CYS A 209 -8.92 -23.06 35.67
CA CYS A 209 -7.58 -22.47 35.77
C CYS A 209 -7.14 -21.66 34.54
N HIS A 210 -7.82 -21.81 33.40
CA HIS A 210 -7.51 -21.12 32.14
C HIS A 210 -8.52 -20.03 31.76
N ILE A 211 -9.46 -19.67 32.66
CA ILE A 211 -10.53 -18.71 32.35
C ILE A 211 -10.03 -17.37 31.80
N GLU A 212 -8.95 -16.82 32.37
CA GLU A 212 -8.36 -15.56 31.92
C GLU A 212 -7.76 -15.67 30.52
N GLN A 213 -7.13 -16.81 30.18
CA GLN A 213 -6.56 -17.03 28.85
C GLN A 213 -7.66 -17.22 27.81
N SER A 214 -8.68 -18.04 28.12
CA SER A 214 -9.85 -18.21 27.25
C SER A 214 -10.56 -16.87 27.01
N ARG A 215 -10.69 -16.02 28.04
CA ARG A 215 -11.25 -14.67 27.90
C ARG A 215 -10.42 -13.80 26.97
N ASN A 216 -9.09 -13.80 27.09
CA ASN A 216 -8.21 -13.04 26.20
C ASN A 216 -8.32 -13.50 24.75
N THR A 217 -8.36 -14.82 24.52
CA THR A 217 -8.56 -15.41 23.18
C THR A 217 -9.89 -14.97 22.57
N LEU A 218 -10.99 -14.95 23.35
CA LEU A 218 -12.29 -14.48 22.86
C LEU A 218 -12.28 -12.98 22.51
N LEU A 219 -11.61 -12.16 23.31
CA LEU A 219 -11.47 -10.73 23.02
C LEU A 219 -10.68 -10.50 21.72
N PHE A 220 -9.61 -11.27 21.50
CA PHE A 220 -8.87 -11.28 20.25
C PHE A 220 -9.77 -11.69 19.07
N ALA A 221 -10.53 -12.79 19.22
CA ALA A 221 -11.46 -13.28 18.19
C ALA A 221 -12.51 -12.23 17.82
N ASN A 222 -13.05 -11.51 18.81
CA ASN A 222 -14.02 -10.44 18.60
C ASN A 222 -13.44 -9.27 17.79
N CYS A 223 -12.16 -8.95 17.98
CA CYS A 223 -11.47 -7.98 17.12
C CYS A 223 -11.23 -8.55 15.71
N ALA A 224 -10.69 -9.77 15.63
CA ALA A 224 -10.34 -10.43 14.39
C ALA A 224 -11.53 -10.57 13.42
N LYS A 225 -12.73 -10.85 13.95
CA LYS A 225 -13.98 -10.94 13.17
C LYS A 225 -14.28 -9.68 12.35
N ASN A 226 -13.85 -8.51 12.80
CA ASN A 226 -14.15 -7.23 12.15
C ASN A 226 -13.05 -6.79 11.18
N VAL A 227 -12.00 -7.59 10.98
CA VAL A 227 -10.95 -7.31 9.99
C VAL A 227 -11.49 -7.62 8.60
N VAL A 228 -11.50 -6.60 7.73
CA VAL A 228 -11.93 -6.74 6.33
C VAL A 228 -10.72 -7.08 5.46
N THR A 229 -10.88 -8.07 4.59
CA THR A 229 -9.88 -8.49 3.59
C THR A 229 -10.37 -8.17 2.17
N ASP A 230 -9.45 -7.84 1.26
CA ASP A 230 -9.74 -7.52 -0.15
C ASP A 230 -9.25 -8.64 -1.08
N ALA A 231 -9.91 -9.80 -1.01
CA ALA A 231 -9.52 -10.99 -1.74
C ALA A 231 -9.84 -10.88 -3.24
N LYS A 232 -8.82 -10.96 -4.09
CA LYS A 232 -8.86 -10.89 -5.55
C LYS A 232 -8.20 -12.13 -6.16
N VAL A 233 -8.65 -12.51 -7.35
CA VAL A 233 -8.05 -13.64 -8.09
C VAL A 233 -6.69 -13.21 -8.62
N ASN A 234 -5.63 -13.93 -8.27
CA ASN A 234 -4.29 -13.62 -8.78
C ASN A 234 -4.13 -14.21 -10.17
N VAL A 235 -3.99 -13.32 -11.15
CA VAL A 235 -3.79 -13.67 -12.55
C VAL A 235 -2.36 -13.29 -12.93
N VAL A 236 -1.54 -14.29 -13.23
CA VAL A 236 -0.17 -14.12 -13.71
C VAL A 236 -0.20 -14.30 -15.22
N MET A 237 0.18 -13.25 -15.96
CA MET A 237 0.44 -13.39 -17.39
C MET A 237 1.84 -14.01 -17.54
N SER A 238 1.93 -15.14 -18.22
CA SER A 238 3.22 -15.75 -18.56
C SER A 238 4.11 -14.73 -19.27
N ASP A 239 5.41 -14.67 -18.94
CA ASP A 239 6.38 -13.79 -19.61
C ASP A 239 6.37 -13.95 -21.14
N LYS A 240 6.15 -15.18 -21.65
CA LYS A 240 5.99 -15.42 -23.09
C LYS A 240 4.73 -14.78 -23.67
N VAL A 241 3.64 -14.75 -22.91
CA VAL A 241 2.38 -14.10 -23.29
C VAL A 241 2.51 -12.58 -23.18
N LEU A 242 3.17 -12.09 -22.14
CA LEU A 242 3.48 -10.67 -21.96
C LEU A 242 4.39 -10.16 -23.08
N VAL A 243 5.47 -10.86 -23.40
CA VAL A 243 6.35 -10.53 -24.54
C VAL A 243 5.57 -10.55 -25.86
N LYS A 244 4.73 -11.56 -26.11
CA LYS A 244 3.87 -11.60 -27.31
C LYS A 244 2.80 -10.51 -27.34
N HIS A 245 2.33 -10.05 -26.19
CA HIS A 245 1.40 -8.93 -26.10
C HIS A 245 2.15 -7.62 -26.38
N LEU A 246 3.29 -7.39 -25.74
CA LEU A 246 4.13 -6.22 -25.94
C LEU A 246 4.58 -6.14 -27.40
N GLN A 247 4.99 -7.25 -28.01
CA GLN A 247 5.33 -7.32 -29.45
C GLN A 247 4.14 -6.97 -30.36
N ARG A 248 2.92 -7.38 -30.01
CA ARG A 248 1.71 -6.98 -30.75
C ARG A 248 1.41 -5.49 -30.60
N GLU A 249 1.60 -4.96 -29.40
CA GLU A 249 1.37 -3.54 -29.14
C GLU A 249 2.41 -2.66 -29.86
N ILE A 250 3.68 -3.07 -29.85
CA ILE A 250 4.75 -2.45 -30.66
C ILE A 250 4.36 -2.48 -32.14
N ALA A 251 3.96 -3.64 -32.68
CA ALA A 251 3.56 -3.75 -34.08
C ALA A 251 2.32 -2.89 -34.43
N ARG A 252 1.37 -2.73 -33.49
CA ARG A 252 0.23 -1.83 -33.68
C ARG A 252 0.67 -0.37 -33.72
N LEU A 253 1.46 0.05 -32.74
CA LEU A 253 1.99 1.42 -32.66
C LEU A 253 2.88 1.77 -33.86
N GLU A 254 3.73 0.84 -34.31
CA GLU A 254 4.53 0.99 -35.52
C GLU A 254 3.65 1.12 -36.78
N ASN A 255 2.55 0.37 -36.86
CA ASN A 255 1.61 0.50 -37.96
C ASN A 255 0.80 1.80 -37.91
N GLU A 256 0.39 2.26 -36.73
CA GLU A 256 -0.24 3.58 -36.55
C GLU A 256 0.70 4.71 -36.99
N LEU A 257 1.98 4.63 -36.64
CA LEU A 257 3.01 5.57 -37.07
C LEU A 257 3.24 5.52 -38.59
N LYS A 258 3.28 4.33 -39.20
CA LYS A 258 3.42 4.15 -40.65
C LYS A 258 2.21 4.65 -41.42
N PHE A 259 1.00 4.40 -40.91
CA PHE A 259 -0.25 4.82 -41.56
C PHE A 259 -0.42 6.34 -41.50
N HIS A 260 0.04 7.00 -40.43
CA HIS A 260 0.15 8.46 -40.38
C HIS A 260 1.25 9.02 -41.31
N GLY A 261 2.29 8.24 -41.61
CA GLY A 261 3.40 8.66 -42.48
C GLY A 261 3.11 8.61 -43.99
N SER A 262 2.11 7.85 -44.46
CA SER A 262 1.92 7.59 -45.91
C SER A 262 0.76 8.31 -46.59
N ALA A 263 -0.12 9.01 -45.85
CA ALA A 263 -1.33 9.63 -46.42
C ALA A 263 -1.25 11.17 -46.64
N TYR A 264 -0.16 11.84 -46.25
CA TYR A 264 -0.14 13.31 -46.11
C TYR A 264 1.09 13.98 -46.74
N THR A 265 1.41 13.73 -48.01
CA THR A 265 2.52 14.43 -48.67
C THR A 265 2.14 15.79 -49.28
N SER A 266 0.85 16.13 -49.43
CA SER A 266 0.44 17.42 -50.01
C SER A 266 -0.09 18.46 -49.02
N ASN A 267 -0.71 18.06 -47.89
CA ASN A 267 -1.32 19.01 -46.95
C ASN A 267 -0.43 19.34 -45.73
N HIS A 268 0.68 18.63 -45.55
CA HIS A 268 1.50 18.76 -44.33
C HIS A 268 2.53 19.88 -44.42
N ALA A 269 2.98 20.28 -45.61
CA ALA A 269 3.91 21.40 -45.76
C ALA A 269 3.26 22.73 -45.33
N ASP A 270 1.99 22.93 -45.69
CA ASP A 270 1.23 24.13 -45.29
C ASP A 270 0.87 24.08 -43.80
N ALA A 271 0.48 22.92 -43.27
CA ALA A 271 0.19 22.74 -41.84
C ALA A 271 1.44 22.83 -40.94
N LEU A 272 2.62 22.45 -41.45
CA LEU A 272 3.91 22.65 -40.77
C LEU A 272 4.28 24.13 -40.76
N ARG A 273 4.10 24.85 -41.88
CA ARG A 273 4.32 26.30 -41.93
C ARG A 273 3.39 27.06 -40.98
N GLU A 274 2.11 26.69 -40.93
CA GLU A 274 1.15 27.31 -40.01
C GLU A 274 1.51 27.03 -38.54
N LYS A 275 2.00 25.84 -38.22
CA LYS A 275 2.49 25.51 -36.88
C LYS A 275 3.79 26.21 -36.53
N ASP A 276 4.73 26.34 -37.48
CA ASP A 276 5.98 27.07 -37.27
C ASP A 276 5.71 28.58 -37.08
N GLU A 277 4.74 29.14 -37.80
CA GLU A 277 4.27 30.52 -37.59
C GLU A 277 3.61 30.68 -36.21
N LEU A 278 2.81 29.71 -35.76
CA LEU A 278 2.19 29.74 -34.44
C LEU A 278 3.22 29.59 -33.31
N ILE A 279 4.23 28.74 -33.48
CA ILE A 279 5.34 28.59 -32.52
C ILE A 279 6.09 29.91 -32.40
N LYS A 280 6.37 30.57 -33.52
CA LYS A 280 7.05 31.87 -33.52
C LYS A 280 6.22 32.96 -32.83
N GLN A 281 4.91 32.98 -33.04
CA GLN A 281 4.01 33.89 -32.31
C GLN A 281 3.99 33.62 -30.80
N LEU A 282 3.96 32.36 -30.38
CA LEU A 282 4.00 31.97 -28.97
C LEU A 282 5.34 32.32 -28.31
N GLU A 283 6.44 32.17 -29.02
CA GLU A 283 7.77 32.57 -28.53
C GLU A 283 7.86 34.09 -28.33
N GLU A 284 7.28 34.88 -29.23
CA GLU A 284 7.22 36.34 -29.12
C GLU A 284 6.36 36.76 -27.92
N GLN A 285 5.19 36.14 -27.75
CA GLN A 285 4.34 36.34 -26.58
C GLN A 285 5.02 35.95 -25.27
N LEU A 286 5.75 34.82 -25.24
CA LEU A 286 6.52 34.41 -24.06
C LEU A 286 7.61 35.42 -23.72
N LYS A 287 8.29 35.99 -24.72
CA LYS A 287 9.32 37.01 -24.51
C LYS A 287 8.73 38.31 -23.96
N GLU A 288 7.57 38.73 -24.44
CA GLU A 288 6.86 39.89 -23.91
C GLU A 288 6.38 39.66 -22.47
N LEU A 289 5.78 38.50 -22.18
CA LEU A 289 5.37 38.10 -20.83
C LEU A 289 6.54 38.04 -19.86
N MET A 290 7.71 37.56 -20.29
CA MET A 290 8.92 37.57 -19.47
C MET A 290 9.42 38.99 -19.18
N GLY A 291 9.39 39.90 -20.17
CA GLY A 291 9.74 41.31 -19.96
C GLY A 291 8.78 42.01 -18.99
N GLN A 292 7.47 41.75 -19.10
CA GLN A 292 6.47 42.23 -18.14
C GLN A 292 6.75 41.69 -16.73
N LYS A 293 7.05 40.39 -16.62
CA LYS A 293 7.42 39.77 -15.34
C LYS A 293 8.65 40.44 -14.73
N GLU A 294 9.70 40.69 -15.49
CA GLU A 294 10.90 41.40 -14.99
C GLU A 294 10.60 42.83 -14.55
N THR A 295 9.74 43.53 -15.27
CA THR A 295 9.29 44.90 -14.91
C THR A 295 8.52 44.89 -13.60
N VAL A 296 7.57 43.96 -13.44
CA VAL A 296 6.81 43.78 -12.20
C VAL A 296 7.73 43.38 -11.06
N GLN A 297 8.69 42.48 -11.31
CA GLN A 297 9.67 42.04 -10.31
C GLN A 297 10.53 43.22 -9.81
N SER A 298 11.01 44.07 -10.73
CA SER A 298 11.78 45.27 -10.42
C SER A 298 10.95 46.31 -9.64
N GLN A 299 9.68 46.49 -10.00
CA GLN A 299 8.75 47.32 -9.23
C GLN A 299 8.52 46.76 -7.83
N LEU A 300 8.37 45.44 -7.68
CA LEU A 300 8.18 44.77 -6.39
C LEU A 300 9.42 44.89 -5.50
N ASP A 301 10.62 44.80 -6.08
CA ASP A 301 11.87 45.00 -5.36
C ASP A 301 12.09 46.47 -4.96
N ASN A 302 11.66 47.42 -5.79
CA ASN A 302 11.64 48.84 -5.42
C ASN A 302 10.64 49.11 -4.29
N PHE A 303 9.43 48.54 -4.35
CA PHE A 303 8.45 48.63 -3.26
C PHE A 303 8.99 47.99 -1.97
N ARG A 304 9.69 46.85 -2.06
CA ARG A 304 10.34 46.23 -0.91
C ARG A 304 11.43 47.11 -0.31
N ARG A 305 12.23 47.80 -1.13
CA ARG A 305 13.26 48.74 -0.64
C ARG A 305 12.65 49.94 0.07
N VAL A 306 11.59 50.54 -0.49
CA VAL A 306 10.85 51.65 0.15
C VAL A 306 10.21 51.21 1.46
N ALA A 307 9.65 50.00 1.52
CA ALA A 307 9.07 49.44 2.74
C ALA A 307 10.10 49.08 3.83
N ILE A 308 11.39 48.99 3.50
CA ILE A 308 12.48 48.76 4.46
C ILE A 308 13.06 50.08 4.97
N ASP A 309 12.99 51.17 4.19
CA ASP A 309 13.49 52.49 4.58
C ASP A 309 12.51 53.29 5.46
N GLU A 310 11.20 53.01 5.38
CA GLU A 310 10.22 53.54 6.32
C GLU A 310 10.03 52.55 7.48
N ASN A 311 10.59 52.89 8.65
CA ASN A 311 10.56 52.08 9.87
C ASN A 311 9.12 51.97 10.42
N PHE A 312 8.27 51.13 9.81
CA PHE A 312 6.92 50.85 10.27
C PHE A 312 6.95 49.81 11.39
N ASP A 313 6.42 50.18 12.56
CA ASP A 313 6.30 49.31 13.72
C ASP A 313 5.55 48.00 13.39
N ASP A 314 6.14 46.87 13.77
CA ASP A 314 5.69 45.49 13.51
C ASP A 314 4.23 45.22 14.00
N HIS A 315 3.72 46.07 14.90
CA HIS A 315 2.32 46.02 15.36
C HIS A 315 1.33 46.50 14.28
N ALA A 316 1.65 47.54 13.51
CA ALA A 316 0.76 48.08 12.49
C ALA A 316 0.62 47.11 11.31
N ILE A 317 1.73 46.49 10.89
CA ILE A 317 1.76 45.52 9.78
C ILE A 317 0.90 44.29 10.11
N ARG A 318 0.98 43.76 11.34
CA ARG A 318 0.14 42.63 11.79
C ARG A 318 -1.35 42.97 11.81
N GLN A 319 -1.69 44.21 12.16
CA GLN A 319 -3.07 44.68 12.19
C GLN A 319 -3.63 44.83 10.76
N TRP A 320 -2.84 45.37 9.83
CA TRP A 320 -3.22 45.48 8.42
C TRP A 320 -3.34 44.14 7.71
N VAL A 321 -2.42 43.19 7.96
CA VAL A 321 -2.51 41.83 7.40
C VAL A 321 -3.77 41.12 7.91
N SER A 322 -4.11 41.32 9.19
CA SER A 322 -5.35 40.77 9.77
C SER A 322 -6.61 41.38 9.17
N ILE A 323 -6.62 42.69 8.91
CA ILE A 323 -7.73 43.39 8.26
C ILE A 323 -7.89 42.94 6.79
N LEU A 324 -6.79 42.77 6.07
CA LEU A 324 -6.80 42.31 4.68
C LEU A 324 -7.30 40.86 4.57
N LEU A 325 -6.88 39.98 5.50
CA LEU A 325 -7.37 38.61 5.59
C LEU A 325 -8.86 38.55 5.95
N LEU A 326 -9.34 39.45 6.81
CA LEU A 326 -10.77 39.57 7.13
C LEU A 326 -11.58 40.04 5.92
N LEU A 327 -11.12 41.08 5.21
CA LEU A 327 -11.76 41.57 3.98
C LEU A 327 -11.80 40.50 2.89
N HIS A 328 -10.72 39.73 2.73
CA HIS A 328 -10.68 38.62 1.78
C HIS A 328 -11.66 37.49 2.14
N PHE A 329 -11.92 37.25 3.43
CA PHE A 329 -12.88 36.24 3.88
C PHE A 329 -14.34 36.69 3.74
N ILE A 330 -14.60 37.99 3.90
CA ILE A 330 -15.95 38.58 3.82
C ILE A 330 -16.39 38.79 2.35
N ILE A 331 -15.48 39.16 1.46
CA ILE A 331 -15.80 39.51 0.06
C ILE A 331 -15.80 38.29 -0.88
N LYS A 332 -15.25 37.15 -0.44
CA LYS A 332 -15.13 35.91 -1.23
C LYS A 332 -16.41 35.39 -1.91
N PRO A 333 -17.65 35.64 -1.43
CA PRO A 333 -18.86 35.19 -2.13
C PRO A 333 -19.32 36.11 -3.28
N TYR A 334 -18.72 37.30 -3.46
CA TYR A 334 -19.15 38.31 -4.44
C TYR A 334 -18.00 38.66 -5.40
N ASN A 335 -17.65 37.72 -6.27
CA ASN A 335 -16.75 37.90 -7.43
C ASN A 335 -17.62 38.26 -8.65
N ASP A 336 -17.26 39.08 -9.64
CA ASP A 336 -15.96 39.33 -10.27
C ASP A 336 -15.72 40.82 -10.63
N LEU A 337 -16.63 41.74 -10.27
CA LEU A 337 -16.54 43.16 -10.66
C LEU A 337 -15.60 43.99 -9.78
N LEU A 338 -15.22 43.48 -8.59
CA LEU A 338 -14.45 44.23 -7.60
C LEU A 338 -12.93 44.07 -7.76
N ASN A 339 -12.45 42.97 -8.36
CA ASN A 339 -11.02 42.77 -8.58
C ASN A 339 -10.46 43.73 -9.64
N ASP A 340 -11.22 44.02 -10.70
CA ASP A 340 -10.81 44.99 -11.72
C ASP A 340 -10.81 46.43 -11.19
N ILE A 341 -11.73 46.75 -10.27
CA ILE A 341 -11.77 48.05 -9.58
C ILE A 341 -10.61 48.18 -8.61
N LEU A 342 -10.33 47.16 -7.78
CA LEU A 342 -9.24 47.21 -6.80
C LEU A 342 -7.86 47.31 -7.47
N ILE A 343 -7.65 46.60 -8.57
CA ILE A 343 -6.41 46.64 -9.35
C ILE A 343 -6.28 47.99 -10.09
N GLY A 344 -7.37 48.55 -10.64
CA GLY A 344 -7.38 49.88 -11.25
C GLY A 344 -7.07 51.02 -10.27
N PHE A 345 -7.50 50.91 -9.01
CA PHE A 345 -7.25 51.93 -7.98
C PHE A 345 -5.82 51.89 -7.41
N LEU A 346 -5.18 50.72 -7.37
CA LEU A 346 -3.76 50.59 -6.99
C LEU A 346 -2.81 51.25 -8.00
N LEU A 347 -3.23 51.39 -9.27
CA LEU A 347 -2.43 51.98 -10.35
C LEU A 347 -2.52 53.52 -10.46
N THR A 348 -3.50 54.17 -9.83
CA THR A 348 -3.75 55.62 -9.99
C THR A 348 -3.37 56.49 -8.79
N GLY A 349 -2.84 55.92 -7.71
CA GLY A 349 -2.23 56.69 -6.60
C GLY A 349 -3.19 57.68 -5.92
N MET A 350 -4.49 57.34 -5.84
CA MET A 350 -5.48 58.20 -5.20
C MET A 350 -5.41 58.09 -3.67
N CYS A 351 -5.44 59.25 -2.99
CA CYS A 351 -5.25 59.39 -1.55
C CYS A 351 -6.33 58.64 -0.73
N LEU A 352 -5.88 58.02 0.37
CA LEU A 352 -6.62 57.13 1.30
C LEU A 352 -8.00 57.64 1.77
N LYS A 353 -8.22 58.97 1.75
CA LYS A 353 -9.51 59.60 2.10
C LYS A 353 -10.61 59.34 1.08
N MET A 354 -10.28 59.19 -0.21
CA MET A 354 -11.30 58.92 -1.24
C MET A 354 -11.76 57.46 -1.22
N LEU A 355 -10.85 56.53 -0.89
CA LEU A 355 -11.18 55.11 -0.77
C LEU A 355 -12.17 54.87 0.39
N PHE A 356 -11.98 55.57 1.51
CA PHE A 356 -12.88 55.50 2.67
C PHE A 356 -14.26 56.10 2.38
N LEU A 357 -14.32 57.23 1.66
CA LEU A 357 -15.58 57.86 1.27
C LEU A 357 -16.36 56.99 0.27
N LEU A 358 -15.66 56.36 -0.68
CA LEU A 358 -16.28 55.46 -1.66
C LEU A 358 -16.80 54.18 -1.01
N LEU A 359 -16.06 53.61 -0.03
CA LEU A 359 -16.49 52.44 0.74
C LEU A 359 -17.78 52.71 1.52
N ILE A 360 -17.88 53.88 2.16
CA ILE A 360 -19.08 54.34 2.86
C ILE A 360 -20.25 54.52 1.89
N LEU A 361 -20.01 55.14 0.73
CA LEU A 361 -21.03 55.32 -0.32
C LEU A 361 -21.52 53.98 -0.88
N THR A 362 -20.64 53.01 -1.11
CA THR A 362 -21.03 51.67 -1.56
C THR A 362 -21.79 50.89 -0.50
N MET A 363 -21.45 51.03 0.79
CA MET A 363 -22.21 50.41 1.89
C MET A 363 -23.61 51.02 2.02
N LEU A 364 -23.72 52.36 1.96
CA LEU A 364 -25.02 53.07 2.00
C LEU A 364 -25.91 52.74 0.79
N PHE A 365 -25.32 52.52 -0.39
CA PHE A 365 -26.07 52.16 -1.59
C PHE A 365 -26.58 50.70 -1.56
N MET A 366 -25.86 49.81 -0.86
CA MET A 366 -26.27 48.41 -0.68
C MET A 366 -27.36 48.25 0.39
N GLU A 367 -27.37 49.08 1.45
CA GLU A 367 -28.47 49.10 2.42
C GLU A 367 -29.78 49.63 1.83
N ASN A 368 -29.74 50.60 0.92
CA ASN A 368 -30.96 51.18 0.30
C ASN A 368 -31.59 50.36 -0.83
N LYS A 369 -31.02 49.19 -1.19
CA LYS A 369 -31.65 48.23 -2.11
C LYS A 369 -32.25 47.00 -1.42
N MET A 370 -32.25 46.97 -0.08
CA MET A 370 -32.92 45.97 0.75
C MET A 370 -34.01 46.60 1.63
N VAL A 371 -34.88 47.43 1.04
CA VAL A 371 -36.20 47.76 1.56
C VAL A 371 -37.21 47.66 0.43
#